data_AF-A0A0G0CWY3-F1
#
_entry.id   AF-A0A0G0CWY3-F1
#
_cell.length_a   1.000
_cell.length_b   1.000
_cell.length_c   1.000
_cell.angle_alpha   90.00
_cell.angle_beta   90.00
_cell.angle_gamma   90.00
#
_symmetry.space_group_name_H-M   'P 1'
#
loop_
_entity.id
_entity.type
_entity.pdbx_description
1 polymer ?
#
loop_
_entity_poly.entity_id
_entity_poly.type
_entity_poly.pdbx_seq_one_letter_code
_entity_poly.pdbx_strand_id
1 'polypeptide(L)'
;MNYPKVNIVTDITGDLEAQYLCFLAKGISTGEYQDGGFAVTPNLERGNPKTVYFPNLPYSKNFWRTINFNPNKNFSTTYPQSAIDEIKLHLIKFKKDNLRSGIEKIKKDWQKIEESFFNDVDKFLDFKKAISKVHEINVLITPFGTLGSFNPPRIGNKFNLLVTSRVDLPAGNIGAGILQNLYIVENWIGGEINEEKYLKRMSAISFIFENTIFKKYYPNFKNIIRSQFSFSKDTITKSNKYLVKLGFPQKEIKINLENIIFSKQEKDLLTALIKNKGKILDFDQVANIIWKDKADDKFSLEAMAKLVENLRRKIKTLGINKEVIFTKRGKGYIFN
;
A
#
# COMPACT_ATOMS: atom_id res chain seq x y z
N MET A 1 -26.01 17.95 8.62
CA MET A 1 -26.30 16.50 8.46
C MET A 1 -25.82 15.78 9.70
N ASN A 2 -26.57 14.80 10.24
CA ASN A 2 -26.02 13.92 11.28
C ASN A 2 -25.10 12.89 10.63
N TYR A 3 -23.80 13.01 10.85
CA TYR A 3 -22.81 12.02 10.45
C TYR A 3 -22.23 11.30 11.69
N PRO A 4 -21.69 10.09 11.55
CA PRO A 4 -21.15 9.32 12.66
C PRO A 4 -20.01 10.04 13.37
N LYS A 5 -19.91 9.87 14.68
CA LYS A 5 -18.82 10.44 15.47
C LYS A 5 -17.45 9.96 14.95
N VAL A 6 -16.54 10.90 14.72
CA VAL A 6 -15.15 10.62 14.36
C VAL A 6 -14.28 10.68 15.63
N ASN A 7 -13.80 9.52 16.07
CA ASN A 7 -12.89 9.39 17.21
C ASN A 7 -11.44 9.37 16.70
N ILE A 8 -10.67 10.43 16.97
CA ILE A 8 -9.24 10.47 16.64
C ILE A 8 -8.42 9.93 17.80
N VAL A 9 -7.69 8.85 17.56
CA VAL A 9 -6.71 8.24 18.45
C VAL A 9 -5.32 8.74 18.09
N THR A 10 -4.65 9.37 19.05
CA THR A 10 -3.30 9.93 18.90
C THR A 10 -2.26 9.27 19.81
N ASP A 11 -2.68 8.32 20.64
CA ASP A 11 -1.78 7.60 21.55
C ASP A 11 -1.02 6.49 20.82
N ILE A 12 0.21 6.81 20.43
CA ILE A 12 1.17 5.88 19.79
C ILE A 12 1.71 4.79 20.74
N THR A 13 1.20 4.71 21.97
CA THR A 13 1.48 3.63 22.94
C THR A 13 0.22 2.85 23.31
N GLY A 14 -0.94 3.22 22.75
CA GLY A 14 -2.22 2.61 23.05
C GLY A 14 -2.45 1.28 22.33
N ASP A 15 -3.52 0.59 22.73
CA ASP A 15 -3.88 -0.73 22.20
C ASP A 15 -4.12 -0.71 20.68
N LEU A 16 -4.73 0.36 20.16
CA LEU A 16 -5.01 0.47 18.73
C LEU A 16 -3.73 0.56 17.88
N GLU A 17 -2.71 1.27 18.38
CA GLU A 17 -1.40 1.35 17.72
C GLU A 17 -0.68 -0.01 17.75
N ALA A 18 -0.69 -0.67 18.91
CA ALA A 18 -0.10 -2.00 19.06
C ALA A 18 -0.79 -3.04 18.17
N GLN A 19 -2.12 -3.00 18.10
CA GLN A 19 -2.91 -3.83 17.19
C GLN A 19 -2.60 -3.53 15.72
N TYR A 20 -2.41 -2.25 15.37
CA TYR A 20 -2.01 -1.87 14.01
C TYR A 20 -0.63 -2.43 13.66
N LEU A 21 0.34 -2.37 14.57
CA LEU A 21 1.65 -2.96 14.35
C LEU A 21 1.61 -4.49 14.26
N CYS A 22 0.75 -5.18 15.01
CA CYS A 22 0.51 -6.61 14.82
C CYS A 22 -0.04 -6.91 13.41
N PHE A 23 -0.96 -6.08 12.91
CA PHE A 23 -1.47 -6.18 11.54
C PHE A 23 -0.37 -5.97 10.50
N LEU A 24 0.48 -4.95 10.66
CA LEU A 24 1.64 -4.74 9.79
C LEU A 24 2.62 -5.92 9.86
N ALA A 25 2.92 -6.42 11.05
CA ALA A 25 3.78 -7.59 11.25
C ALA A 25 3.23 -8.82 10.50
N LYS A 26 1.91 -9.03 10.53
CA LYS A 26 1.27 -10.11 9.79
C LYS A 26 1.50 -9.98 8.29
N GLY A 27 1.26 -8.79 7.72
CA GLY A 27 1.49 -8.55 6.29
C GLY A 27 2.96 -8.71 5.88
N ILE A 28 3.90 -8.34 6.76
CA ILE A 28 5.34 -8.56 6.53
C ILE A 28 5.65 -10.07 6.50
N SER A 29 5.11 -10.82 7.45
CA SER A 29 5.45 -12.22 7.63
C SER A 29 4.81 -13.16 6.62
N THR A 30 3.65 -12.77 6.06
CA THR A 30 3.01 -13.47 4.93
C THR A 30 3.55 -13.04 3.57
N GLY A 31 4.39 -12.01 3.51
CA GLY A 31 4.93 -11.49 2.25
C GLY A 31 3.99 -10.53 1.50
N GLU A 32 2.82 -10.21 2.06
CA GLU A 32 1.77 -9.40 1.39
C GLU A 32 2.28 -8.04 0.94
N TYR A 33 3.10 -7.37 1.75
CA TYR A 33 3.67 -6.07 1.38
C TYR A 33 4.71 -6.20 0.27
N GLN A 34 5.58 -7.20 0.37
CA GLN A 34 6.64 -7.47 -0.59
C GLN A 34 6.04 -7.83 -1.95
N ASP A 35 5.02 -8.70 -1.98
CA ASP A 35 4.28 -9.09 -3.17
C ASP A 35 3.47 -7.94 -3.77
N GLY A 36 3.00 -7.02 -2.92
CA GLY A 36 2.33 -5.76 -3.31
C GLY A 36 3.28 -4.68 -3.82
N GLY A 37 4.59 -4.95 -3.86
CA GLY A 37 5.61 -4.00 -4.28
C GLY A 37 5.78 -2.86 -3.28
N PHE A 38 5.77 -3.17 -1.98
CA PHE A 38 6.12 -2.24 -0.91
C PHE A 38 7.52 -2.55 -0.36
N ALA A 39 8.26 -1.50 -0.02
CA ALA A 39 9.50 -1.57 0.75
C ALA A 39 9.20 -1.43 2.25
N VAL A 40 9.64 -2.39 3.06
CA VAL A 40 9.48 -2.35 4.51
C VAL A 40 10.70 -1.66 5.12
N THR A 41 10.51 -0.54 5.79
CA THR A 41 11.62 0.31 6.28
C THR A 41 11.55 0.51 7.79
N PRO A 42 12.70 0.62 8.48
CA PRO A 42 12.76 0.87 9.92
C PRO A 42 12.54 2.34 10.29
N ASN A 43 12.36 3.22 9.30
CA ASN A 43 12.20 4.66 9.44
C ASN A 43 11.09 5.16 8.51
N LEU A 44 10.51 6.31 8.87
CA LEU A 44 9.52 7.01 8.07
C LEU A 44 10.12 7.62 6.80
N GLU A 45 9.79 7.04 5.65
CA GLU A 45 10.10 7.58 4.32
C GLU A 45 8.99 8.55 3.90
N ARG A 46 9.17 9.84 4.22
CA ARG A 46 8.12 10.87 4.08
C ARG A 46 7.55 10.96 2.67
N GLY A 47 6.22 10.99 2.58
CA GLY A 47 5.45 11.08 1.34
C GLY A 47 5.60 9.89 0.39
N ASN A 48 6.36 8.85 0.75
CA ASN A 48 6.57 7.71 -0.13
C ASN A 48 5.36 6.76 -0.07
N PRO A 49 4.63 6.58 -1.19
CA PRO A 49 3.42 5.77 -1.24
C PRO A 49 3.66 4.26 -1.21
N LYS A 50 4.90 3.84 -1.38
CA LYS A 50 5.30 2.44 -1.55
C LYS A 50 6.20 1.95 -0.42
N THR A 51 6.20 2.63 0.72
CA THR A 51 6.92 2.19 1.91
C THR A 51 5.96 1.84 3.03
N VAL A 52 6.30 0.80 3.77
CA VAL A 52 5.67 0.44 5.04
C VAL A 52 6.68 0.78 6.13
N TYR A 53 6.40 1.82 6.91
CA TYR A 53 7.22 2.09 8.09
C TYR A 53 6.85 1.10 9.19
N PHE A 54 7.71 0.12 9.43
CA PHE A 54 7.61 -0.80 10.55
C PHE A 54 8.76 -0.52 11.52
N PRO A 55 8.50 -0.13 12.78
CA PRO A 55 9.54 0.32 13.69
C PRO A 55 10.51 -0.80 14.05
N ASN A 56 11.80 -0.48 14.14
CA ASN A 56 12.82 -1.42 14.57
C ASN A 56 12.80 -1.63 16.09
N LEU A 57 11.74 -2.28 16.58
CA LEU A 57 11.60 -2.73 17.96
C LEU A 57 12.29 -4.09 18.15
N PRO A 58 12.71 -4.45 19.38
CA PRO A 58 13.38 -5.73 19.64
C PRO A 58 12.37 -6.89 19.76
N TYR A 59 11.67 -7.18 18.66
CA TYR A 59 10.66 -8.25 18.58
C TYR A 59 11.25 -9.62 18.93
N SER A 60 10.54 -10.35 19.79
CA SER A 60 10.93 -11.70 20.21
C SER A 60 10.63 -12.75 19.13
N LYS A 61 11.28 -13.91 19.22
CA LYS A 61 10.92 -15.07 18.38
C LYS A 61 9.48 -15.52 18.63
N ASN A 62 9.00 -15.37 19.87
CA ASN A 62 7.64 -15.74 20.25
C ASN A 62 6.62 -14.78 19.64
N PHE A 63 6.91 -13.49 19.55
CA PHE A 63 6.08 -12.53 18.83
C PHE A 63 5.86 -12.96 17.39
N TRP A 64 6.95 -13.20 16.63
CA TRP A 64 6.83 -13.62 15.24
C TRP A 64 6.14 -14.95 15.07
N ARG A 65 6.40 -15.92 15.95
CA ARG A 65 5.67 -17.19 15.99
C ARG A 65 4.16 -16.95 16.15
N THR A 66 3.77 -16.15 17.14
CA THR A 66 2.37 -15.82 17.43
C THR A 66 1.69 -15.14 16.24
N ILE A 67 2.36 -14.17 15.61
CA ILE A 67 1.86 -13.48 14.42
C ILE A 67 1.69 -14.44 13.24
N ASN A 68 2.67 -15.32 13.00
CA ASN A 68 2.65 -16.26 11.87
C ASN A 68 1.50 -17.26 11.96
N PHE A 69 1.29 -17.84 13.14
CA PHE A 69 0.23 -18.83 13.37
C PHE A 69 -1.16 -18.21 13.55
N ASN A 70 -1.26 -16.91 13.78
CA ASN A 70 -2.56 -16.25 13.86
C ASN A 70 -3.26 -16.25 12.47
N PRO A 71 -4.47 -16.81 12.32
CA PRO A 71 -5.19 -16.79 11.06
C PRO A 71 -5.67 -15.38 10.67
N ASN A 72 -5.75 -14.45 11.62
CA ASN A 72 -6.24 -13.10 11.40
C ASN A 72 -5.31 -12.28 10.50
N LYS A 73 -5.88 -11.74 9.42
CA LYS A 73 -5.20 -10.85 8.47
C LYS A 73 -5.74 -9.41 8.47
N ASN A 74 -6.81 -9.15 9.22
CA ASN A 74 -7.50 -7.87 9.16
C ASN A 74 -7.11 -6.99 10.36
N PHE A 75 -6.93 -5.69 10.13
CA PHE A 75 -6.65 -4.74 11.20
C PHE A 75 -7.75 -4.72 12.28
N SER A 76 -9.00 -5.00 11.90
CA SER A 76 -10.14 -4.97 12.82
C SER A 76 -10.27 -6.20 13.71
N THR A 77 -9.51 -7.26 13.43
CA THR A 77 -9.54 -8.48 14.26
C THR A 77 -8.53 -8.37 15.38
N THR A 78 -8.91 -8.82 16.57
CA THR A 78 -8.02 -8.83 17.72
C THR A 78 -6.84 -9.76 17.48
N TYR A 79 -5.63 -9.25 17.70
CA TYR A 79 -4.42 -10.05 17.70
C TYR A 79 -4.18 -10.62 19.10
N PRO A 80 -3.44 -11.73 19.25
CA PRO A 80 -3.15 -12.32 20.55
C PRO A 80 -2.59 -11.29 21.54
N GLN A 81 -3.14 -11.26 22.75
CA GLN A 81 -2.79 -10.25 23.76
C GLN A 81 -1.30 -10.22 24.08
N SER A 82 -0.65 -11.39 24.11
CA SER A 82 0.81 -11.50 24.30
C SER A 82 1.63 -10.74 23.25
N ALA A 83 1.18 -10.69 22.00
CA ALA A 83 1.83 -9.92 20.95
C ALA A 83 1.58 -8.41 21.11
N ILE A 84 0.36 -8.04 21.50
CA ILE A 84 -0.03 -6.65 21.77
C ILE A 84 0.80 -6.09 22.94
N ASP A 85 0.89 -6.83 24.04
CA ASP A 85 1.62 -6.42 25.25
C ASP A 85 3.12 -6.24 24.99
N GLU A 86 3.72 -7.15 24.21
CA GLU A 86 5.13 -7.03 23.81
C GLU A 86 5.39 -5.74 23.01
N ILE A 87 4.53 -5.43 22.02
CA ILE A 87 4.64 -4.20 21.26
C ILE A 87 4.50 -2.97 22.16
N LYS A 88 3.49 -2.94 23.04
CA LYS A 88 3.28 -1.81 23.97
C LYS A 88 4.51 -1.57 24.84
N LEU A 89 5.09 -2.63 25.40
CA LEU A 89 6.29 -2.56 26.21
C LEU A 89 7.48 -1.93 25.46
N HIS A 90 7.60 -2.19 24.15
CA HIS A 90 8.64 -1.60 23.32
C HIS A 90 8.32 -0.18 22.85
N LEU A 91 7.04 0.14 22.56
CA LEU A 91 6.61 1.48 22.17
C LEU A 91 6.79 2.51 23.29
N ILE A 92 6.63 2.12 24.55
CA ILE A 92 6.91 3.01 25.70
C ILE A 92 8.35 3.52 25.66
N LYS A 93 9.29 2.69 25.18
CA LYS A 93 10.72 3.01 25.09
C LYS A 93 11.09 3.69 23.77
N PHE A 94 10.15 3.82 22.84
CA PHE A 94 10.38 4.42 21.53
C PHE A 94 10.35 5.95 21.63
N LYS A 95 11.43 6.63 21.19
CA LYS A 95 11.56 8.09 21.28
C LYS A 95 10.50 8.80 20.41
N LYS A 96 9.69 9.66 21.02
CA LYS A 96 8.47 10.25 20.42
C LYS A 96 8.66 11.66 19.83
N ASP A 97 9.82 12.28 20.07
CA ASP A 97 9.90 13.74 20.22
C ASP A 97 9.64 14.54 18.93
N ASN A 98 9.79 13.94 17.75
CA ASN A 98 9.56 14.62 16.47
C ASN A 98 8.23 14.27 15.77
N LEU A 99 7.38 13.43 16.37
CA LEU A 99 6.16 12.92 15.72
C LEU A 99 4.89 13.47 16.35
N ARG A 100 4.90 13.78 17.66
CA ARG A 100 3.74 14.29 18.39
C ARG A 100 3.16 15.58 17.80
N SER A 101 4.03 16.52 17.40
CA SER A 101 3.60 17.78 16.78
C SER A 101 2.87 17.56 15.46
N GLY A 102 3.32 16.60 14.64
CA GLY A 102 2.65 16.21 13.40
C GLY A 102 1.29 15.58 13.64
N ILE A 103 1.18 14.70 14.65
CA ILE A 103 -0.08 14.05 15.03
C ILE A 103 -1.11 15.09 15.47
N GLU A 104 -0.74 15.98 16.39
CA GLU A 104 -1.62 17.03 16.88
C GLU A 104 -2.00 18.03 15.78
N LYS A 105 -1.07 18.32 14.84
CA LYS A 105 -1.37 19.15 13.68
C LYS A 105 -2.45 18.52 12.80
N ILE A 106 -2.31 17.24 12.43
CA ILE A 106 -3.29 16.55 11.59
C ILE A 106 -4.66 16.49 12.29
N LYS A 107 -4.67 16.19 13.59
CA LYS A 107 -5.91 16.19 14.40
C LYS A 107 -6.62 17.55 14.33
N LYS A 108 -5.90 18.64 14.60
CA LYS A 108 -6.44 20.00 14.54
C LYS A 108 -6.90 20.39 13.14
N ASP A 109 -6.13 20.02 12.12
CA ASP A 109 -6.47 20.30 10.73
C ASP A 109 -7.72 19.53 10.29
N TRP A 110 -7.90 18.28 10.73
CA TRP A 110 -9.11 17.50 10.49
C TRP A 110 -10.33 18.12 11.14
N GLN A 111 -10.24 18.50 12.43
CA GLN A 111 -11.34 19.11 13.16
C GLN A 111 -11.89 20.39 12.49
N LYS A 112 -11.03 21.14 11.79
CA LYS A 112 -11.44 22.33 11.03
C LYS A 112 -12.22 22.00 9.76
N ILE A 113 -11.99 20.84 9.15
CA ILE A 113 -12.58 20.47 7.85
C ILE A 113 -13.68 19.43 7.96
N GLU A 114 -13.81 18.74 9.09
CA GLU A 114 -14.68 17.57 9.28
C GLU A 114 -16.13 17.83 8.87
N GLU A 115 -16.75 18.89 9.41
CA GLU A 115 -18.14 19.22 9.13
C GLU A 115 -18.35 19.56 7.65
N SER A 116 -17.50 20.43 7.09
CA SER A 116 -17.55 20.81 5.68
C SER A 116 -17.36 19.58 4.78
N PHE A 117 -16.45 18.67 5.15
CA PHE A 117 -16.19 17.45 4.43
C PHE A 117 -17.44 16.58 4.35
N PHE A 118 -18.10 16.29 5.47
CA PHE A 118 -19.32 15.48 5.47
C PHE A 118 -20.49 16.16 4.77
N ASN A 119 -20.61 17.48 4.86
CA ASN A 119 -21.62 18.23 4.10
C ASN A 119 -21.41 18.07 2.58
N ASP A 120 -20.16 18.11 2.10
CA ASP A 120 -19.88 17.85 0.69
C ASP A 120 -20.11 16.36 0.32
N VAL A 121 -19.82 15.42 1.22
CA VAL A 121 -20.13 13.99 1.00
C VAL A 121 -21.63 13.78 0.78
N ASP A 122 -22.47 14.38 1.64
CA ASP A 122 -23.92 14.31 1.54
C ASP A 122 -24.45 14.92 0.23
N LYS A 123 -23.86 16.06 -0.15
CA LYS A 123 -24.31 16.84 -1.31
C LYS A 123 -23.90 16.22 -2.64
N PHE A 124 -22.73 15.59 -2.73
CA PHE A 124 -22.11 15.22 -4.01
C PHE A 124 -21.88 13.72 -4.24
N LEU A 125 -21.86 12.88 -3.21
CA LEU A 125 -21.41 11.47 -3.35
C LEU A 125 -22.50 10.43 -3.01
N ASP A 126 -23.72 10.85 -2.68
CA ASP A 126 -24.88 9.99 -2.34
C ASP A 126 -24.55 8.78 -1.43
N PHE A 127 -23.72 9.00 -0.40
CA PHE A 127 -23.37 7.97 0.58
C PHE A 127 -24.36 7.88 1.74
N LYS A 128 -25.57 8.45 1.63
CA LYS A 128 -26.56 8.49 2.74
C LYS A 128 -26.87 7.11 3.30
N LYS A 129 -27.03 6.11 2.41
CA LYS A 129 -27.28 4.71 2.78
C LYS A 129 -26.08 4.05 3.43
N ALA A 130 -24.86 4.28 2.95
CA ALA A 130 -23.66 3.80 3.62
C ALA A 130 -23.50 4.42 5.00
N ILE A 131 -23.65 5.74 5.10
CA ILE A 131 -23.44 6.50 6.34
C ILE A 131 -24.43 6.08 7.42
N SER A 132 -25.69 5.79 7.09
CA SER A 132 -26.68 5.32 8.07
C SER A 132 -26.34 3.94 8.68
N LYS A 133 -25.51 3.14 7.99
CA LYS A 133 -25.00 1.86 8.49
C LYS A 133 -23.73 2.02 9.34
N VAL A 134 -23.14 3.20 9.43
CA VAL A 134 -21.93 3.43 10.22
C VAL A 134 -22.32 3.79 11.65
N HIS A 135 -21.75 3.07 12.62
CA HIS A 135 -21.93 3.37 14.04
C HIS A 135 -20.95 4.45 14.51
N GLU A 136 -19.67 4.27 14.21
CA GLU A 136 -18.60 5.21 14.55
C GLU A 136 -17.43 5.10 13.56
N ILE A 137 -16.55 6.11 13.57
CA ILE A 137 -15.34 6.17 12.76
C ILE A 137 -14.15 6.35 13.70
N ASN A 138 -13.26 5.38 13.77
CA ASN A 138 -12.03 5.44 14.55
C ASN A 138 -10.84 5.72 13.62
N VAL A 139 -10.14 6.83 13.89
CA VAL A 139 -9.00 7.29 13.11
C VAL A 139 -7.74 7.18 13.96
N LEU A 140 -6.80 6.33 13.58
CA LEU A 140 -5.46 6.27 14.15
C LEU A 140 -4.51 7.17 13.35
N ILE A 141 -4.01 8.24 13.96
CA ILE A 141 -2.93 9.03 13.36
C ILE A 141 -1.60 8.48 13.90
N THR A 142 -0.82 7.86 13.02
CA THR A 142 0.36 7.08 13.39
C THR A 142 1.54 7.42 12.48
N PRO A 143 2.79 7.35 12.94
CA PRO A 143 3.93 7.35 12.04
C PRO A 143 4.05 6.07 11.21
N PHE A 144 3.53 4.94 11.70
CA PHE A 144 3.80 3.62 11.16
C PHE A 144 2.89 3.27 9.97
N GLY A 145 3.25 2.20 9.26
CA GLY A 145 2.48 1.62 8.17
C GLY A 145 2.68 2.29 6.82
N THR A 146 1.69 2.06 5.94
CA THR A 146 1.59 2.70 4.63
C THR A 146 1.10 4.15 4.78
N LEU A 147 0.78 4.84 3.67
CA LEU A 147 0.15 6.17 3.73
C LEU A 147 -1.15 6.19 4.56
N GLY A 148 -1.87 5.08 4.54
CA GLY A 148 -3.09 4.91 5.30
C GLY A 148 -3.66 3.53 5.03
N SER A 149 -4.39 3.04 6.00
CA SER A 149 -5.13 1.78 5.95
C SER A 149 -6.57 2.08 6.28
N PHE A 150 -7.49 1.25 5.78
CA PHE A 150 -8.90 1.40 6.03
C PHE A 150 -9.52 0.02 6.10
N ASN A 151 -10.47 -0.13 7.00
CA ASN A 151 -11.18 -1.38 7.19
C ASN A 151 -12.53 -1.08 7.86
N PRO A 152 -13.66 -1.53 7.32
CA PRO A 152 -14.97 -1.36 7.94
C PRO A 152 -15.43 -2.68 8.57
N PRO A 153 -14.96 -3.08 9.77
CA PRO A 153 -15.54 -4.23 10.47
C PRO A 153 -17.02 -4.04 10.73
N ARG A 154 -17.75 -5.15 10.58
CA ARG A 154 -19.17 -5.23 10.90
C ARG A 154 -19.35 -5.46 12.41
N ILE A 155 -20.26 -4.72 13.02
CA ILE A 155 -20.71 -4.89 14.40
C ILE A 155 -22.24 -5.00 14.39
N GLY A 156 -22.75 -6.21 14.53
CA GLY A 156 -24.17 -6.51 14.34
C GLY A 156 -24.63 -6.11 12.93
N ASN A 157 -25.54 -5.14 12.83
CA ASN A 157 -26.05 -4.62 11.56
C ASN A 157 -25.39 -3.30 11.11
N LYS A 158 -24.39 -2.82 11.85
CA LYS A 158 -23.66 -1.59 11.56
C LYS A 158 -22.18 -1.86 11.28
N PHE A 159 -21.44 -0.80 10.98
CA PHE A 159 -20.00 -0.82 10.74
C PHE A 159 -19.28 0.15 11.66
N ASN A 160 -18.11 -0.24 12.17
CA ASN A 160 -17.18 0.68 12.82
C ASN A 160 -16.04 0.92 11.84
N LEU A 161 -15.93 2.12 11.27
CA LEU A 161 -14.87 2.37 10.29
C LEU A 161 -13.55 2.52 11.01
N LEU A 162 -12.55 1.74 10.64
CA LEU A 162 -11.16 1.96 11.04
C LEU A 162 -10.44 2.66 9.90
N VAL A 163 -9.75 3.75 10.22
CA VAL A 163 -8.91 4.50 9.30
C VAL A 163 -7.56 4.73 9.98
N THR A 164 -6.46 4.54 9.25
CA THR A 164 -5.16 5.03 9.69
C THR A 164 -4.70 6.13 8.75
N SER A 165 -4.02 7.13 9.30
CA SER A 165 -3.39 8.20 8.53
C SER A 165 -1.97 8.39 8.99
N ARG A 166 -1.02 8.34 8.06
CA ARG A 166 0.39 8.55 8.38
C ARG A 166 0.65 10.00 8.77
N VAL A 167 1.52 10.21 9.76
CA VAL A 167 1.79 11.54 10.38
C VAL A 167 2.40 12.59 9.43
N ASP A 168 2.93 12.16 8.29
CA ASP A 168 3.50 12.99 7.24
C ASP A 168 2.50 13.37 6.14
N LEU A 169 1.22 13.04 6.31
CA LEU A 169 0.16 13.32 5.35
C LEU A 169 -0.79 14.41 5.84
N PRO A 170 -1.44 15.14 4.92
CA PRO A 170 -2.44 16.13 5.30
C PRO A 170 -3.71 15.47 5.86
N ALA A 171 -4.50 16.23 6.61
CA ALA A 171 -5.77 15.77 7.18
C ALA A 171 -6.75 15.21 6.13
N GLY A 172 -6.69 15.68 4.88
CA GLY A 172 -7.46 15.11 3.77
C GLY A 172 -7.23 13.62 3.53
N ASN A 173 -6.10 13.05 3.98
CA ASN A 173 -5.86 11.61 3.92
C ASN A 173 -6.84 10.80 4.81
N ILE A 174 -7.29 11.38 5.92
CA ILE A 174 -8.36 10.80 6.74
C ILE A 174 -9.65 10.74 5.93
N GLY A 175 -10.01 11.83 5.25
CA GLY A 175 -11.17 11.88 4.35
C GLY A 175 -11.09 10.82 3.25
N ALA A 176 -9.91 10.62 2.66
CA ALA A 176 -9.70 9.55 1.68
C ALA A 176 -9.94 8.15 2.28
N GLY A 177 -9.44 7.87 3.48
CA GLY A 177 -9.71 6.62 4.19
C GLY A 177 -11.20 6.42 4.51
N ILE A 178 -11.91 7.48 4.90
CA ILE A 178 -13.36 7.44 5.16
C ILE A 178 -14.12 7.13 3.87
N LEU A 179 -13.86 7.82 2.76
CA LEU A 179 -14.55 7.54 1.49
C LEU A 179 -14.28 6.11 0.99
N GLN A 180 -13.08 5.58 1.21
CA GLN A 180 -12.79 4.18 0.87
C GLN A 180 -13.64 3.21 1.69
N ASN A 181 -13.78 3.45 3.00
CA ASN A 181 -14.66 2.66 3.84
C ASN A 181 -16.14 2.79 3.43
N LEU A 182 -16.63 4.01 3.16
CA LEU A 182 -18.01 4.23 2.73
C LEU A 182 -18.31 3.54 1.41
N TYR A 183 -17.38 3.58 0.44
CA TYR A 183 -17.50 2.82 -0.80
C TYR A 183 -17.67 1.32 -0.55
N ILE A 184 -16.92 0.76 0.40
CA ILE A 184 -17.05 -0.66 0.79
C ILE A 184 -18.41 -0.94 1.42
N VAL A 185 -18.86 -0.09 2.35
CA VAL A 185 -20.14 -0.25 3.06
C VAL A 185 -21.33 -0.12 2.11
N GLU A 186 -21.26 0.78 1.13
CA GLU A 186 -22.31 0.96 0.11
C GLU A 186 -22.44 -0.30 -0.75
N ASN A 187 -21.30 -0.83 -1.19
CA ASN A 187 -21.23 -2.00 -2.07
C ASN A 187 -21.11 -3.33 -1.30
N TRP A 188 -21.44 -3.34 -0.01
CA TRP A 188 -21.30 -4.53 0.81
C TRP A 188 -22.34 -5.58 0.43
N ILE A 189 -21.89 -6.62 -0.27
CA ILE A 189 -22.69 -7.78 -0.68
C ILE A 189 -22.37 -9.06 0.13
N GLY A 190 -21.51 -8.96 1.16
CA GLY A 190 -20.94 -10.11 1.88
C GLY A 190 -19.67 -10.67 1.21
N GLY A 191 -18.72 -11.16 2.03
CA GLY A 191 -17.45 -11.74 1.57
C GLY A 191 -16.24 -10.79 1.54
N GLU A 192 -15.06 -11.31 1.20
CA GLU A 192 -13.81 -10.54 1.08
C GLU A 192 -13.81 -9.58 -0.12
N ILE A 193 -13.11 -8.45 0.04
CA ILE A 193 -12.96 -7.44 -1.02
C ILE A 193 -11.82 -7.88 -1.95
N ASN A 194 -12.14 -8.35 -3.16
CA ASN A 194 -11.12 -8.78 -4.12
C ASN A 194 -10.18 -7.62 -4.57
N GLU A 195 -9.03 -7.96 -5.17
CA GLU A 195 -8.02 -7.01 -5.66
C GLU A 195 -8.53 -6.08 -6.78
N GLU A 196 -9.39 -6.58 -7.67
CA GLU A 196 -10.00 -5.79 -8.75
C GLU A 196 -10.89 -4.66 -8.18
N LYS A 197 -11.65 -4.95 -7.12
CA LYS A 197 -12.45 -3.98 -6.37
C LYS A 197 -11.54 -2.96 -5.66
N TYR A 198 -10.32 -3.33 -5.26
CA TYR A 198 -9.34 -2.39 -4.71
C TYR A 198 -8.93 -1.34 -5.75
N LEU A 199 -8.51 -1.76 -6.96
CA LEU A 199 -8.07 -0.82 -8.01
C LEU A 199 -9.19 0.10 -8.48
N LYS A 200 -10.42 -0.43 -8.66
CA LYS A 200 -11.59 0.38 -9.02
C LYS A 200 -11.88 1.44 -7.95
N ARG A 201 -11.92 1.03 -6.67
CA ARG A 201 -12.14 1.94 -5.54
C ARG A 201 -11.08 3.02 -5.45
N MET A 202 -9.80 2.65 -5.49
CA MET A 202 -8.69 3.60 -5.45
C MET A 202 -8.74 4.59 -6.62
N SER A 203 -9.15 4.14 -7.81
CA SER A 203 -9.34 5.02 -8.98
C SER A 203 -10.49 6.00 -8.78
N ALA A 204 -11.63 5.53 -8.24
CA ALA A 204 -12.77 6.39 -7.91
C ALA A 204 -12.39 7.46 -6.86
N ILE A 205 -11.72 7.07 -5.77
CA ILE A 205 -11.27 8.02 -4.75
C ILE A 205 -10.25 9.01 -5.32
N SER A 206 -9.33 8.55 -6.16
CA SER A 206 -8.39 9.45 -6.84
C SER A 206 -9.13 10.46 -7.71
N PHE A 207 -10.13 10.03 -8.48
CA PHE A 207 -10.95 10.93 -9.29
C PHE A 207 -11.65 11.98 -8.42
N ILE A 208 -12.26 11.57 -7.30
CA ILE A 208 -12.94 12.47 -6.36
C ILE A 208 -11.98 13.56 -5.86
N PHE A 209 -10.81 13.21 -5.35
CA PHE A 209 -9.87 14.21 -4.81
C PHE A 209 -9.13 15.02 -5.89
N GLU A 210 -8.94 14.49 -7.09
CA GLU A 210 -8.22 15.20 -8.16
C GLU A 210 -9.14 16.13 -8.99
N ASN A 211 -10.41 15.76 -9.20
CA ASN A 211 -11.28 16.36 -10.23
C ASN A 211 -12.60 16.93 -9.72
N THR A 212 -12.82 16.97 -8.40
CA THR A 212 -14.07 17.50 -7.83
C THR A 212 -13.80 18.51 -6.70
N ILE A 213 -14.86 19.01 -6.05
CA ILE A 213 -14.77 19.93 -4.92
C ILE A 213 -13.90 19.39 -3.77
N PHE A 214 -13.77 18.07 -3.64
CA PHE A 214 -12.98 17.42 -2.60
C PHE A 214 -11.47 17.71 -2.69
N LYS A 215 -10.98 18.23 -3.83
CA LYS A 215 -9.60 18.69 -3.97
C LYS A 215 -9.21 19.70 -2.89
N LYS A 216 -10.14 20.53 -2.41
CA LYS A 216 -9.86 21.50 -1.33
C LYS A 216 -9.42 20.85 -0.01
N TYR A 217 -9.84 19.61 0.25
CA TYR A 217 -9.47 18.87 1.46
C TYR A 217 -8.12 18.16 1.34
N TYR A 218 -7.73 17.79 0.11
CA TYR A 218 -6.43 17.16 -0.17
C TYR A 218 -5.83 17.70 -1.50
N PRO A 219 -5.32 18.94 -1.52
CA PRO A 219 -4.93 19.61 -2.77
C PRO A 219 -3.83 18.91 -3.56
N ASN A 220 -2.93 18.20 -2.87
CA ASN A 220 -1.80 17.48 -3.43
C ASN A 220 -2.01 15.96 -3.36
N PHE A 221 -3.24 15.48 -3.53
CA PHE A 221 -3.54 14.05 -3.55
C PHE A 221 -2.66 13.34 -4.59
N LYS A 222 -1.94 12.29 -4.15
CA LYS A 222 -1.10 11.48 -5.03
C LYS A 222 -1.72 10.11 -5.20
N ASN A 223 -2.15 9.80 -6.43
CA ASN A 223 -2.65 8.48 -6.77
C ASN A 223 -1.52 7.42 -6.66
N ILE A 224 -1.66 6.52 -5.68
CA ILE A 224 -0.72 5.43 -5.38
C ILE A 224 -0.68 4.38 -6.52
N ILE A 225 -1.74 4.25 -7.32
CA ILE A 225 -1.75 3.38 -8.49
C ILE A 225 -0.85 3.94 -9.59
N ARG A 226 -0.80 5.27 -9.75
CA ARG A 226 0.06 5.92 -10.76
C ARG A 226 1.55 5.88 -10.40
N SER A 227 1.88 5.73 -9.12
CA SER A 227 3.26 5.66 -8.61
C SER A 227 3.84 4.23 -8.55
N GLN A 228 3.19 3.24 -9.16
CA GLN A 228 3.63 1.83 -9.22
C GLN A 228 5.00 1.57 -9.88
N PHE A 229 5.78 2.61 -10.24
CA PHE A 229 6.91 2.47 -11.17
C PHE A 229 8.22 3.16 -10.75
N SER A 230 8.44 3.52 -9.49
CA SER A 230 9.74 4.07 -9.10
C SER A 230 10.10 3.87 -7.63
N PHE A 231 10.83 2.80 -7.33
CA PHE A 231 11.70 2.77 -6.15
C PHE A 231 13.09 3.26 -6.52
N SER A 232 13.75 3.93 -5.57
CA SER A 232 15.19 4.06 -5.64
C SER A 232 15.84 2.71 -5.28
N LYS A 233 16.96 2.39 -5.93
CA LYS A 233 17.77 1.20 -5.60
C LYS A 233 18.18 1.18 -4.12
N ASP A 234 18.39 2.36 -3.53
CA ASP A 234 18.73 2.53 -2.12
C ASP A 234 17.58 2.08 -1.20
N THR A 235 16.35 2.49 -1.49
CA THR A 235 15.16 2.09 -0.72
C THR A 235 14.97 0.57 -0.70
N ILE A 236 15.10 -0.08 -1.86
CA ILE A 236 15.02 -1.56 -1.97
C ILE A 236 16.14 -2.21 -1.14
N THR A 237 17.36 -1.71 -1.27
CA THR A 237 18.52 -2.25 -0.54
C THR A 237 18.32 -2.15 0.98
N LYS A 238 17.85 -0.99 1.48
CA LYS A 238 17.52 -0.77 2.89
C LYS A 238 16.41 -1.71 3.36
N SER A 239 15.36 -1.86 2.57
CA SER A 239 14.25 -2.78 2.87
C SER A 239 14.72 -4.22 3.00
N ASN A 240 15.51 -4.72 2.04
CA ASN A 240 16.01 -6.10 2.08
C ASN A 240 16.90 -6.36 3.29
N LYS A 241 17.82 -5.43 3.61
CA LYS A 241 18.64 -5.53 4.83
C LYS A 241 17.78 -5.57 6.09
N TYR A 242 16.72 -4.76 6.14
CA TYR A 242 15.83 -4.72 7.28
C TYR A 242 14.98 -5.99 7.41
N LEU A 243 14.45 -6.51 6.31
CA LEU A 243 13.71 -7.78 6.28
C LEU A 243 14.57 -8.96 6.74
N VAL A 244 15.84 -9.03 6.32
CA VAL A 244 16.80 -10.02 6.84
C VAL A 244 16.94 -9.91 8.36
N LYS A 245 17.08 -8.68 8.89
CA LYS A 245 17.16 -8.45 10.33
C LYS A 245 15.91 -8.93 11.09
N LEU A 246 14.73 -8.81 10.48
CA LEU A 246 13.47 -9.29 11.06
C LEU A 246 13.29 -10.82 10.97
N GLY A 247 14.22 -11.54 10.33
CA GLY A 247 14.10 -13.00 10.13
C GLY A 247 13.32 -13.39 8.87
N PHE A 248 13.10 -12.44 7.96
CA PHE A 248 12.44 -12.64 6.66
C PHE A 248 13.41 -12.38 5.51
N PRO A 249 14.51 -13.16 5.38
CA PRO A 249 15.42 -12.99 4.28
C PRO A 249 14.63 -13.12 2.98
N GLN A 250 14.71 -12.09 2.14
CA GLN A 250 14.31 -12.24 0.75
C GLN A 250 15.21 -13.33 0.19
N LYS A 251 14.63 -14.37 -0.43
CA LYS A 251 15.44 -15.38 -1.10
C LYS A 251 16.44 -14.63 -1.99
N GLU A 252 17.74 -14.87 -1.82
CA GLU A 252 18.68 -14.53 -2.87
C GLU A 252 18.22 -15.33 -4.07
N ILE A 253 17.56 -14.66 -4.99
CA ILE A 253 17.10 -15.31 -6.20
C ILE A 253 18.36 -15.46 -7.04
N LYS A 254 19.07 -16.57 -6.83
CA LYS A 254 19.85 -17.17 -7.90
C LYS A 254 18.84 -17.38 -9.01
N ILE A 255 18.85 -16.50 -9.99
CA ILE A 255 17.92 -16.52 -11.11
C ILE A 255 18.26 -17.79 -11.90
N ASN A 256 17.70 -18.93 -11.49
CA ASN A 256 17.80 -20.13 -12.29
C ASN A 256 16.73 -20.03 -13.38
N LEU A 257 17.08 -19.28 -14.44
CA LEU A 257 16.24 -19.10 -15.63
C LEU A 257 15.92 -20.44 -16.33
N GLU A 258 16.61 -21.53 -15.98
CA GLU A 258 16.46 -22.84 -16.62
C GLU A 258 15.13 -23.52 -16.28
N ASN A 259 14.52 -23.20 -15.13
CA ASN A 259 13.28 -23.86 -14.68
C ASN A 259 11.99 -23.17 -15.14
N ILE A 260 12.09 -22.06 -15.90
CA ILE A 260 10.92 -21.38 -16.48
C ILE A 260 10.96 -21.44 -17.99
N ILE A 261 9.87 -21.94 -18.56
CA ILE A 261 9.65 -21.94 -20.00
C ILE A 261 9.27 -20.53 -20.44
N PHE A 262 10.26 -19.78 -20.93
CA PHE A 262 10.03 -18.54 -21.65
C PHE A 262 9.79 -18.81 -23.14
N SER A 263 8.90 -18.03 -23.76
CA SER A 263 8.87 -17.97 -25.22
C SER A 263 10.20 -17.40 -25.73
N LYS A 264 10.52 -17.62 -27.01
CA LYS A 264 11.73 -17.07 -27.62
C LYS A 264 11.81 -15.55 -27.45
N GLN A 265 10.70 -14.85 -27.72
CA GLN A 265 10.62 -13.40 -27.61
C GLN A 265 10.72 -12.90 -26.17
N GLU A 266 10.11 -13.61 -25.21
CA GLU A 266 10.25 -13.31 -23.80
C GLU A 266 11.71 -13.45 -23.35
N LYS A 267 12.37 -14.54 -23.75
CA LYS A 267 13.78 -14.80 -23.42
C LYS A 267 14.69 -13.73 -24.02
N ASP A 268 14.51 -13.44 -25.30
CA ASP A 268 15.31 -12.43 -26.02
C ASP A 268 15.15 -11.04 -25.39
N LEU A 269 13.92 -10.63 -25.07
CA LEU A 269 13.66 -9.36 -24.39
C LEU A 269 14.25 -9.33 -22.98
N LEU A 270 14.07 -10.39 -22.18
CA LEU A 270 14.60 -10.47 -20.83
C LEU A 270 16.14 -10.41 -20.82
N THR A 271 16.80 -11.14 -21.72
CA THR A 271 18.26 -11.09 -21.88
C THR A 271 18.74 -9.70 -22.27
N ALA A 272 18.06 -9.04 -23.22
CA ALA A 272 18.41 -7.68 -23.62
C ALA A 272 18.23 -6.67 -22.47
N LEU A 273 17.14 -6.80 -21.71
CA LEU A 273 16.85 -5.99 -20.52
C LEU A 273 17.92 -6.18 -19.43
N ILE A 274 18.30 -7.42 -19.12
CA ILE A 274 19.35 -7.73 -18.14
C ILE A 274 20.72 -7.20 -18.60
N LYS A 275 21.06 -7.36 -19.88
CA LYS A 275 22.32 -6.85 -20.45
C LYS A 275 22.39 -5.31 -20.41
N ASN A 276 21.25 -4.64 -20.53
CA ASN A 276 21.11 -3.19 -20.46
C ASN A 276 20.59 -2.72 -19.10
N LYS A 277 20.93 -3.44 -18.02
CA LYS A 277 20.50 -3.10 -16.66
C LYS A 277 20.77 -1.62 -16.32
N GLY A 278 19.76 -0.93 -15.80
CA GLY A 278 19.79 0.48 -15.46
C GLY A 278 19.65 1.45 -16.64
N LYS A 279 19.55 0.95 -17.88
CA LYS A 279 19.33 1.75 -19.09
C LYS A 279 17.93 1.50 -19.66
N ILE A 280 17.35 2.53 -20.29
CA ILE A 280 16.07 2.40 -20.98
C ILE A 280 16.33 1.74 -22.32
N LEU A 281 15.64 0.63 -22.58
CA LEU A 281 15.41 0.12 -23.93
C LEU A 281 14.17 0.80 -24.48
N ASP A 282 14.32 1.57 -25.53
CA ASP A 282 13.20 2.27 -26.15
C ASP A 282 12.26 1.32 -26.92
N PHE A 283 11.10 1.82 -27.35
CA PHE A 283 10.12 0.98 -28.03
C PHE A 283 10.63 0.41 -29.36
N ASP A 284 11.48 1.15 -30.08
CA ASP A 284 12.02 0.70 -31.36
C ASP A 284 13.07 -0.39 -31.14
N GLN A 285 13.94 -0.22 -30.14
CA GLN A 285 14.88 -1.26 -29.69
C GLN A 285 14.14 -2.52 -29.26
N VAL A 286 13.04 -2.37 -28.51
CA VAL A 286 12.21 -3.49 -28.06
C VAL A 286 11.53 -4.17 -29.25
N ALA A 287 11.02 -3.41 -30.23
CA ALA A 287 10.45 -3.95 -31.46
C ALA A 287 11.48 -4.78 -32.23
N ASN A 288 12.69 -4.25 -32.40
CA ASN A 288 13.80 -4.91 -33.07
C ASN A 288 14.25 -6.18 -32.35
N ILE A 289 14.18 -6.23 -31.02
CA ILE A 289 14.48 -7.45 -30.27
C ILE A 289 13.41 -8.53 -30.49
N ILE A 290 12.12 -8.13 -30.46
CA ILE A 290 10.98 -9.07 -30.49
C ILE A 290 10.69 -9.57 -31.91
N TRP A 291 10.79 -8.70 -32.92
CA TRP A 291 10.36 -8.95 -34.29
C TRP A 291 11.48 -8.88 -35.34
N LYS A 292 12.68 -8.39 -34.95
CA LYS A 292 13.86 -8.30 -35.82
C LYS A 292 13.54 -7.58 -37.13
N ASP A 293 13.80 -8.23 -38.26
CA ASP A 293 13.58 -7.70 -39.61
C ASP A 293 12.11 -7.41 -39.93
N LYS A 294 11.17 -7.80 -39.06
CA LYS A 294 9.73 -7.52 -39.18
C LYS A 294 9.26 -6.46 -38.19
N ALA A 295 10.17 -5.70 -37.58
CA ALA A 295 9.83 -4.70 -36.57
C ALA A 295 8.88 -3.63 -37.11
N ASP A 296 9.13 -3.11 -38.31
CA ASP A 296 8.32 -2.08 -38.94
C ASP A 296 6.89 -2.57 -39.23
N ASP A 297 6.76 -3.80 -39.71
CA ASP A 297 5.46 -4.40 -40.07
C ASP A 297 4.64 -4.88 -38.86
N LYS A 298 5.32 -5.25 -37.77
CA LYS A 298 4.69 -5.86 -36.58
C LYS A 298 4.70 -4.96 -35.35
N PHE A 299 5.11 -3.71 -35.51
CA PHE A 299 5.20 -2.77 -34.39
C PHE A 299 3.85 -2.65 -33.68
N SER A 300 3.81 -3.05 -32.41
CA SER A 300 2.62 -2.93 -31.58
C SER A 300 2.99 -2.71 -30.13
N LEU A 301 2.68 -1.53 -29.62
CA LEU A 301 2.85 -1.20 -28.19
C LEU A 301 2.02 -2.13 -27.30
N GLU A 302 0.86 -2.59 -27.78
CA GLU A 302 0.00 -3.54 -27.07
C GLU A 302 0.69 -4.91 -26.96
N ALA A 303 1.25 -5.42 -28.07
CA ALA A 303 1.96 -6.68 -28.06
C ALA A 303 3.22 -6.64 -27.17
N MET A 304 3.97 -5.53 -27.19
CA MET A 304 5.09 -5.32 -26.26
C MET A 304 4.63 -5.30 -24.80
N ALA A 305 3.55 -4.56 -24.51
CA ALA A 305 2.98 -4.49 -23.17
C ALA A 305 2.56 -5.87 -22.68
N LYS A 306 1.94 -6.69 -23.54
CA LYS A 306 1.53 -8.05 -23.20
C LYS A 306 2.71 -8.97 -22.95
N LEU A 307 3.77 -8.85 -23.75
CA LEU A 307 4.98 -9.63 -23.59
C LEU A 307 5.71 -9.28 -22.28
N VAL A 308 5.79 -7.99 -21.94
CA VAL A 308 6.35 -7.52 -20.66
C VAL A 308 5.47 -7.93 -19.48
N GLU A 309 4.14 -7.91 -19.60
CA GLU A 309 3.21 -8.43 -18.59
C GLU A 309 3.47 -9.92 -18.32
N ASN A 310 3.61 -10.72 -19.37
CA ASN A 310 3.93 -12.15 -19.24
C ASN A 310 5.28 -12.39 -18.59
N LEU A 311 6.31 -11.62 -18.97
CA LEU A 311 7.62 -11.65 -18.33
C LEU A 311 7.51 -11.34 -16.84
N ARG A 312 6.86 -10.25 -16.47
CA ARG A 312 6.62 -9.86 -15.07
C ARG A 312 5.90 -10.95 -14.29
N ARG A 313 4.90 -11.60 -14.88
CA ARG A 313 4.18 -12.72 -14.26
C ARG A 313 5.09 -13.93 -14.02
N LYS A 314 5.89 -14.33 -15.00
CA LYS A 314 6.85 -15.44 -14.89
C LYS A 314 8.01 -15.13 -13.92
N ILE A 315 8.45 -13.88 -13.90
CA ILE A 315 9.43 -13.40 -12.92
C ILE A 315 8.84 -13.42 -11.51
N LYS A 316 7.56 -13.06 -11.35
CA LYS A 316 6.85 -13.16 -10.07
C LYS A 316 6.82 -14.59 -9.52
N THR A 317 6.65 -15.61 -10.38
CA THR A 317 6.67 -17.01 -9.92
C THR A 317 8.04 -17.46 -9.39
N LEU A 318 9.12 -16.71 -9.68
CA LEU A 318 10.45 -16.92 -9.09
C LEU A 318 10.61 -16.22 -7.72
N GLY A 319 9.56 -15.59 -7.19
CA GLY A 319 9.64 -14.76 -5.99
C GLY A 319 10.34 -13.42 -6.22
N ILE A 320 10.57 -13.03 -7.48
CA ILE A 320 11.12 -11.71 -7.83
C ILE A 320 9.96 -10.73 -7.91
N ASN A 321 10.09 -9.56 -7.29
CA ASN A 321 9.10 -8.50 -7.47
C ASN A 321 8.94 -8.20 -8.98
N LYS A 322 7.69 -8.26 -9.47
CA LYS A 322 7.30 -7.93 -10.86
C LYS A 322 7.84 -6.56 -11.32
N GLU A 323 8.15 -5.68 -10.37
CA GLU A 323 8.70 -4.35 -10.58
C GLU A 323 10.20 -4.37 -10.94
N VAL A 324 10.86 -5.52 -11.13
CA VAL A 324 12.25 -5.55 -11.68
C VAL A 324 12.34 -5.03 -13.12
N ILE A 325 11.26 -5.14 -13.89
CA ILE A 325 11.10 -4.53 -15.22
C ILE A 325 10.13 -3.36 -15.12
N PHE A 326 10.61 -2.13 -15.28
CA PHE A 326 9.81 -0.92 -15.23
C PHE A 326 9.43 -0.43 -16.63
N THR A 327 8.25 0.17 -16.76
CA THR A 327 7.85 0.91 -17.96
C THR A 327 8.11 2.39 -17.73
N LYS A 328 8.85 3.02 -18.64
CA LYS A 328 9.00 4.48 -18.71
C LYS A 328 8.05 5.00 -19.77
N ARG A 329 6.99 5.68 -19.32
CA ARG A 329 5.90 6.16 -20.19
C ARG A 329 6.46 6.99 -21.36
N GLY A 330 6.05 6.62 -22.57
CA GLY A 330 6.50 7.27 -23.81
C GLY A 330 7.97 7.06 -24.16
N LYS A 331 8.70 6.22 -23.41
CA LYS A 331 10.13 5.99 -23.62
C LYS A 331 10.45 4.53 -23.88
N GLY A 332 9.93 3.59 -23.10
CA GLY A 332 10.24 2.17 -23.25
C GLY A 332 10.27 1.40 -21.92
N TYR A 333 11.20 0.46 -21.77
CA TYR A 333 11.32 -0.42 -20.60
C TYR A 333 12.75 -0.41 -20.01
N ILE A 334 12.88 -0.66 -18.71
CA ILE A 334 14.17 -0.71 -17.99
C ILE A 334 14.19 -1.84 -16.97
N PHE A 335 15.32 -2.53 -16.87
CA PHE A 335 15.58 -3.56 -15.87
C PHE A 335 16.44 -2.99 -14.74
N ASN A 336 16.04 -3.15 -13.47
CA ASN A 336 16.72 -2.56 -12.31
C ASN A 336 17.35 -3.57 -11.35
#